data_AF-A0A2E3RTV3-F1
#
_entry.id   AF-A0A2E3RTV3-F1
#
_cell.length_a   1.000
_cell.length_b   1.000
_cell.length_c   1.000
_cell.angle_alpha   90.00
_cell.angle_beta   90.00
_cell.angle_gamma   90.00
#
_symmetry.space_group_name_H-M   'P 1'
#
loop_
_entity.id
_entity.type
_entity.pdbx_description
1 polymer ?
#
loop_
_entity_poly.entity_id
_entity_poly.type
_entity_poly.pdbx_seq_one_letter_code
_entity_poly.pdbx_strand_id
1 'polypeptide(L)'
;MIIAEALTGWIPMIGPASWLQPVWWLLLIPMAWGLSMVYKAIRVVSFEGYWTAVLVMTLQIVIAMVAIGLGLMILIQFVLPMLPVE
;
A
#
# COMPACT_ATOMS: atom_id res chain seq x y z
N MET A 1 -14.73 22.28 -23.80
CA MET A 1 -15.92 22.49 -22.95
C MET A 1 -16.29 21.14 -22.36
N ILE A 2 -15.86 20.85 -21.13
CA ILE A 2 -16.26 19.66 -20.38
C ILE A 2 -16.80 20.18 -19.05
N ILE A 3 -18.12 20.17 -18.88
CA ILE A 3 -18.77 20.49 -17.61
C ILE A 3 -19.72 19.35 -17.25
N ALA A 4 -19.56 18.92 -15.99
CA ALA A 4 -20.53 18.32 -15.08
C ALA A 4 -21.14 16.95 -15.42
N GLU A 5 -20.56 15.91 -14.81
CA GLU A 5 -21.34 15.02 -13.95
C GLU A 5 -20.88 15.22 -12.50
N ALA A 6 -21.42 16.25 -11.86
CA ALA A 6 -21.34 16.45 -10.42
C ALA A 6 -22.65 15.96 -9.79
N LEU A 7 -22.90 14.64 -9.84
CA LEU A 7 -23.95 14.02 -9.02
C LEU A 7 -23.40 13.85 -7.59
N THR A 8 -23.58 14.91 -6.80
CA THR A 8 -23.80 14.94 -5.33
C THR A 8 -23.08 13.89 -4.48
N GLY A 9 -21.75 13.88 -4.52
CA GLY A 9 -20.93 13.15 -3.57
C GLY A 9 -19.69 13.96 -3.19
N TRP A 10 -19.86 15.17 -2.67
CA TRP A 10 -18.71 15.91 -2.15
C TRP A 10 -18.17 15.15 -0.94
N ILE A 11 -17.03 14.47 -1.13
CA ILE A 11 -16.30 13.81 -0.05
C ILE A 11 -15.26 14.82 0.45
N PRO A 12 -15.53 15.52 1.57
CA PRO A 12 -14.76 16.70 1.99
C PRO A 12 -13.26 16.43 2.22
N MET A 13 -12.86 15.17 2.39
CA MET A 13 -11.46 14.76 2.54
C MET A 13 -10.87 14.16 1.24
N ILE A 14 -11.61 13.30 0.54
CA ILE A 14 -11.08 12.56 -0.62
C ILE A 14 -11.16 13.39 -1.91
N GLY A 15 -12.18 14.23 -2.08
CA GLY A 15 -12.33 15.10 -3.26
C GLY A 15 -11.13 16.03 -3.50
N PRO A 16 -10.66 16.76 -2.48
CA PRO A 16 -9.45 17.60 -2.57
C PRO A 16 -8.15 16.81 -2.78
N ALA A 17 -8.10 15.55 -2.32
CA ALA A 17 -6.93 14.67 -2.44
C ALA A 17 -6.93 13.83 -3.74
N SER A 18 -7.78 14.17 -4.72
CA SER A 18 -7.87 13.48 -6.02
C SER A 18 -6.54 13.40 -6.78
N TRP A 19 -5.63 14.35 -6.56
CA TRP A 19 -4.27 14.32 -7.11
C TRP A 19 -3.40 13.15 -6.60
N LEU A 20 -3.76 12.57 -5.46
CA LEU A 20 -3.08 11.43 -4.84
C LEU A 20 -3.57 10.10 -5.43
N GLN A 21 -4.73 10.10 -6.08
CA GLN A 21 -5.37 8.90 -6.63
C GLN A 21 -4.58 8.17 -7.72
N PRO A 22 -3.77 8.80 -8.61
CA PRO A 22 -2.90 8.04 -9.52
C PRO A 22 -1.67 7.43 -8.80
N VAL A 23 -1.31 7.93 -7.63
CA VAL A 23 -0.06 7.59 -6.93
C VAL A 23 -0.27 7.04 -5.52
N TRP A 24 -1.51 6.65 -5.18
CA TRP A 24 -1.92 6.24 -3.83
C TRP A 24 -1.05 5.11 -3.26
N TRP A 25 -0.57 4.21 -4.12
CA TRP A 25 0.27 3.08 -3.76
C TRP A 25 1.62 3.51 -3.19
N LEU A 26 2.11 4.72 -3.52
CA LEU A 26 3.34 5.27 -2.93
C LEU A 26 3.19 5.54 -1.43
N LEU A 27 1.97 5.80 -0.94
CA LEU A 27 1.69 6.04 0.48
C LEU A 27 1.99 4.81 1.35
N LEU A 28 2.10 3.64 0.74
CA LEU A 28 2.54 2.42 1.42
C LEU A 28 3.95 2.56 2.01
N ILE A 29 4.84 3.27 1.32
CA ILE A 29 6.23 3.49 1.76
C ILE A 29 6.30 4.31 3.05
N PRO A 30 5.75 5.55 3.14
CA PRO A 30 5.80 6.33 4.37
C PRO A 30 5.02 5.66 5.51
N MET A 31 3.93 4.94 5.23
CA MET A 31 3.21 4.15 6.22
C MET A 31 4.09 3.02 6.78
N ALA A 32 4.70 2.20 5.92
CA ALA A 32 5.57 1.10 6.33
C ALA A 32 6.81 1.60 7.08
N TRP A 33 7.35 2.76 6.68
CA TRP A 33 8.43 3.44 7.37
C TRP A 33 8.04 3.84 8.80
N GLY A 34 6.91 4.55 8.95
CA GLY A 34 6.40 4.96 10.25
C GLY A 34 6.10 3.76 11.17
N LEU A 35 5.47 2.72 10.64
CA LEU A 35 5.20 1.48 11.38
C LEU A 35 6.51 0.81 11.83
N SER A 36 7.50 0.74 10.95
CA SER A 36 8.81 0.16 11.25
C SER A 36 9.55 0.95 12.33
N MET A 37 9.48 2.29 12.29
CA MET A 37 10.06 3.15 13.33
C MET A 37 9.43 2.85 14.69
N VAL A 38 8.10 2.91 14.81
CA VAL A 38 7.40 2.68 16.08
C VAL A 38 7.67 1.27 16.60
N TYR A 39 7.54 0.25 15.75
CA TYR A 39 7.76 -1.13 16.14
C TYR A 39 9.20 -1.38 16.61
N LYS A 40 10.19 -0.88 15.87
CA LYS A 40 11.59 -1.06 16.26
C LYS A 40 11.92 -0.27 17.52
N ALA A 41 11.39 0.93 17.70
CA ALA A 41 11.65 1.76 18.88
C ALA A 41 11.22 1.08 20.19
N ILE A 42 10.15 0.29 20.17
CA ILE A 42 9.67 -0.43 21.36
C ILE A 42 10.27 -1.84 21.52
N ARG A 43 10.89 -2.39 20.47
CA ARG A 43 11.30 -3.80 20.43
C ARG A 43 12.81 -4.01 20.54
N VAL A 44 13.63 -3.04 20.11
CA VAL A 44 15.09 -3.15 20.20
C VAL A 44 15.58 -2.76 21.60
N VAL A 45 16.55 -3.50 22.13
CA VAL A 45 17.15 -3.22 23.45
C VAL A 45 18.22 -2.13 23.34
N SER A 46 18.88 -2.02 22.19
CA SER A 46 19.83 -0.97 21.87
C SER A 46 19.50 -0.32 20.53
N PHE A 47 19.87 0.96 20.37
CA PHE A 47 19.68 1.69 19.10
C PHE A 47 20.80 1.43 18.08
N GLU A 48 21.74 0.54 18.40
CA GLU A 48 22.79 0.15 17.47
C GLU A 48 22.17 -0.58 16.27
N GLY A 49 22.39 -0.04 15.07
CA GLY A 49 21.77 -0.57 13.85
C GLY A 49 20.26 -0.30 13.72
N TYR A 50 19.67 0.59 14.54
CA TYR A 50 18.25 0.91 14.52
C TYR A 50 17.74 1.28 13.12
N TRP A 51 18.41 2.23 12.43
CA TRP A 51 17.99 2.69 11.11
C TRP A 51 18.07 1.60 10.04
N THR A 52 19.09 0.73 10.11
CA THR A 52 19.18 -0.44 9.24
C THR A 52 18.03 -1.39 9.49
N ALA A 53 17.68 -1.64 10.76
CA ALA A 53 16.56 -2.50 11.12
C ALA A 53 15.21 -1.93 10.68
N VAL A 54 15.02 -0.61 10.75
CA VAL A 54 13.82 0.10 10.25
C VAL A 54 13.74 0.00 8.72
N LEU A 55 14.84 0.25 8.00
CA LEU A 55 14.90 0.14 6.53
C LEU A 55 14.58 -1.27 6.05
N VAL A 56 15.19 -2.29 6.68
CA VAL A 56 14.97 -3.69 6.33
C VAL A 56 13.50 -4.08 6.55
N MET A 57 12.91 -3.71 7.69
CA MET A 57 11.50 -4.01 7.97
C MET A 57 10.56 -3.26 7.02
N THR A 58 10.86 -2.00 6.70
CA THR A 58 10.09 -1.22 5.72
C THR A 58 10.10 -1.91 4.36
N LEU A 59 11.28 -2.34 3.90
CA LEU A 59 11.42 -3.05 2.63
C LEU A 59 10.68 -4.39 2.64
N GLN A 60 10.77 -5.15 3.74
CA GLN A 60 10.01 -6.40 3.90
C GLN A 60 8.51 -6.19 3.79
N ILE A 61 7.95 -5.16 4.46
CA ILE A 61 6.53 -4.82 4.39
C ILE A 61 6.14 -4.46 2.94
N VAL A 62 6.91 -3.59 2.29
CA VAL A 62 6.64 -3.16 0.91
C VAL A 62 6.67 -4.36 -0.04
N ILE A 63 7.71 -5.19 0.02
CA ILE A 63 7.85 -6.38 -0.84
C ILE A 63 6.70 -7.36 -0.59
N ALA A 64 6.35 -7.62 0.67
CA ALA A 64 5.25 -8.53 1.00
C ALA A 64 3.93 -8.04 0.40
N MET A 65 3.63 -6.75 0.50
CA MET A 65 2.42 -6.16 -0.06
C MET A 65 2.39 -6.22 -1.58
N VAL A 66 3.53 -5.95 -2.25
CA VAL A 66 3.65 -6.12 -3.71
C VAL A 66 3.44 -7.59 -4.09
N ALA A 67 4.05 -8.52 -3.36
CA ALA A 67 3.91 -9.95 -3.63
C ALA A 67 2.45 -10.42 -3.48
N ILE A 68 1.72 -9.92 -2.49
CA ILE A 68 0.28 -10.21 -2.33
C ILE A 68 -0.51 -9.70 -3.53
N GLY A 69 -0.26 -8.45 -3.97
CA GLY A 69 -0.93 -7.88 -5.14
C GLY A 69 -0.68 -8.68 -6.42
N LEU A 70 0.58 -9.05 -6.66
CA LEU A 70 0.95 -9.91 -7.80
C LEU A 70 0.35 -11.31 -7.69
N GLY A 71 0.34 -11.90 -6.49
CA GLY A 71 -0.28 -13.19 -6.24
C GLY A 71 -1.77 -13.20 -6.55
N LEU A 72 -2.49 -12.16 -6.13
CA LEU A 72 -3.91 -11.98 -6.47
C LEU A 72 -4.12 -11.79 -7.98
N MET A 73 -3.25 -11.02 -8.63
CA MET A 73 -3.31 -10.85 -10.09
C MET A 73 -3.14 -12.19 -10.80
N ILE A 74 -2.16 -13.00 -10.38
CA ILE A 74 -1.91 -14.32 -10.95
C ILE A 74 -3.10 -15.26 -10.70
N LEU A 75 -3.60 -15.27 -9.46
CA LEU A 75 -4.76 -16.07 -9.08
C LEU A 75 -5.97 -15.74 -9.96
N ILE A 76 -6.28 -14.45 -10.13
CA ILE A 76 -7.46 -14.01 -10.87
C ILE A 76 -7.30 -14.25 -12.38
N GLN A 77 -6.14 -13.94 -12.95
CA GLN A 77 -5.96 -13.97 -14.40
C GLN A 77 -5.59 -15.35 -14.95
N PHE A 78 -4.98 -16.22 -14.15
CA PHE A 78 -4.50 -17.52 -14.62
C PHE A 78 -5.19 -18.68 -13.92
N VAL A 79 -5.35 -18.63 -12.60
CA VAL A 79 -5.90 -19.79 -11.85
C VAL A 79 -7.40 -19.86 -12.00
N LEU A 80 -8.13 -18.75 -11.82
CA LEU A 80 -9.59 -18.74 -11.92
C LEU A 80 -10.12 -19.21 -13.29
N PRO A 81 -9.56 -18.79 -14.45
CA PRO A 81 -10.04 -19.24 -15.76
C PRO A 81 -9.79 -20.72 -16.04
N MET A 82 -8.87 -21.37 -15.30
CA MET A 82 -8.61 -22.80 -15.43
C MET A 82 -9.61 -23.66 -14.67
N LEU A 83 -10.41 -23.05 -13.78
CA LEU A 83 -11.42 -23.79 -13.03
C LEU A 83 -12.57 -24.21 -13.97
N PRO A 84 -13.10 -25.44 -13.83
CA PRO A 84 -14.26 -25.88 -14.59
C PRO A 84 -15.44 -24.93 -14.34
N VAL A 85 -16.08 -24.48 -15.43
CA VAL A 85 -17.30 -23.67 -15.38
C VAL A 85 -18.48 -24.63 -15.50
N GLU A 86 -18.76 -25.32 -14.41
CA GLU A 86 -19.94 -26.19 -14.27
C GLU A 86 -21.02 -25.54 -13.40
#